data_AF-A0A2N2GB31-F1
#
_entry.id   AF-A0A2N2GB31-F1
#
_cell.length_a   1.000
_cell.length_b   1.000
_cell.length_c   1.000
_cell.angle_alpha   90.00
_cell.angle_beta   90.00
_cell.angle_gamma   90.00
#
_symmetry.space_group_name_H-M   'P 1'
#
loop_
_entity.id
_entity.type
_entity.pdbx_description
1 polymer ?
#
loop_
_entity_poly.entity_id
_entity_poly.type
_entity_poly.pdbx_seq_one_letter_code
_entity_poly.pdbx_strand_id
1 'polypeptide(L)' 'MVLIGEAREEMARVFAETTRIAFAEEMDEAVRLASSMAEKGDAVLLSPACASFDMFRNYSHRGEVFARAVSRLAGQETR' A
#
# COMPACT_ATOMS: atom_id res chain seq x y z
N MET A 1 -8.86 -3.12 1.66
CA MET A 1 -7.48 -3.58 1.38
C MET A 1 -7.04 -3.05 0.02
N VAL A 2 -5.85 -2.46 -0.05
CA VAL A 2 -5.26 -1.95 -1.30
C VAL A 2 -4.13 -2.90 -1.71
N LEU A 3 -4.16 -3.38 -2.95
CA LEU A 3 -3.24 -4.40 -3.47
C LEU A 3 -2.36 -3.82 -4.59
N ILE A 4 -1.07 -4.12 -4.51
CA ILE A 4 -0.03 -3.76 -5.50
C ILE A 4 0.84 -4.99 -5.79
N GLY A 5 1.62 -4.93 -6.87
CA GLY A 5 2.58 -5.97 -7.23
C GLY A 5 1.96 -7.20 -7.89
N GLU A 6 2.79 -8.19 -8.18
CA GLU A 6 2.44 -9.34 -9.02
C GLU A 6 1.33 -10.20 -8.42
N ALA A 7 1.34 -10.37 -7.09
CA ALA A 7 0.39 -11.22 -6.36
C ALA A 7 -1.01 -10.59 -6.18
N ARG A 8 -1.25 -9.36 -6.65
CA ARG A 8 -2.48 -8.60 -6.39
C ARG A 8 -3.75 -9.34 -6.83
N GLU A 9 -3.72 -10.02 -7.97
CA GLU A 9 -4.87 -10.76 -8.51
C GLU A 9 -5.18 -12.04 -7.72
N GLU A 10 -4.15 -12.71 -7.18
CA GLU A 10 -4.33 -13.89 -6.34
C GLU A 10 -4.91 -13.51 -4.99
N MET A 11 -4.34 -12.47 -4.34
CA MET A 11 -4.85 -11.94 -3.08
C MET A 11 -6.28 -11.42 -3.21
N ALA A 12 -6.60 -10.71 -4.30
CA ALA A 12 -7.95 -10.23 -4.56
C ALA A 12 -8.97 -11.38 -4.61
N ARG A 13 -8.62 -12.49 -5.28
CA ARG A 13 -9.48 -13.68 -5.35
C ARG A 13 -9.73 -14.30 -3.98
N VAL A 14 -8.70 -14.41 -3.15
CA VAL A 14 -8.81 -15.01 -1.81
C VAL A 14 -9.64 -14.14 -0.85
N PHE A 15 -9.53 -12.82 -0.97
CA PHE A 15 -10.14 -11.88 -0.01
C PHE A 15 -11.40 -11.16 -0.53
N ALA A 16 -11.85 -11.46 -1.75
CA ALA A 16 -12.96 -10.77 -2.42
C ALA A 16 -14.24 -10.69 -1.59
N GLU A 17 -14.54 -11.73 -0.81
CA GLU A 17 -15.76 -11.82 0.01
C GLU A 17 -15.58 -11.33 1.46
N THR A 18 -14.33 -11.08 1.89
CA THR A 18 -14.01 -10.74 3.27
C THR A 18 -13.83 -9.24 3.48
N THR A 19 -13.34 -8.53 2.45
CA THR A 19 -13.07 -7.09 2.57
C THR A 19 -13.12 -6.41 1.22
N ARG A 20 -13.36 -5.08 1.23
CA ARG A 20 -13.30 -4.27 0.02
C ARG A 20 -11.89 -4.27 -0.56
N ILE A 21 -11.75 -4.57 -1.85
CA ILE A 21 -10.48 -4.56 -2.58
C ILE A 21 -10.37 -3.32 -3.46
N ALA A 22 -9.16 -2.74 -3.51
CA ALA A 22 -8.76 -1.73 -4.49
C ALA A 22 -7.37 -2.11 -5.03
N PHE A 23 -7.13 -1.82 -6.30
CA PHE A 23 -5.83 -2.03 -6.95
C PHE A 23 -5.10 -0.70 -7.11
N ALA A 24 -3.78 -0.73 -6.97
CA ALA A 24 -2.89 0.35 -7.32
C ALA A 24 -1.70 -0.19 -8.11
N GLU A 25 -1.10 0.68 -8.92
CA GLU A 25 0.10 0.34 -9.69
C GLU A 25 1.38 0.64 -8.90
N GLU A 26 1.37 1.69 -8.07
CA GLU A 26 2.54 2.19 -7.36
C GLU A 26 2.22 2.52 -5.88
N MET A 27 3.23 2.56 -5.01
CA MET A 27 3.05 2.80 -3.58
C MET A 27 2.37 4.14 -3.27
N ASP A 28 2.66 5.19 -4.03
CA ASP A 28 2.02 6.51 -3.86
C ASP A 28 0.52 6.46 -4.10
N GLU A 29 0.08 5.74 -5.12
CA GLU A 29 -1.33 5.52 -5.39
C GLU A 29 -1.95 4.65 -4.29
N ALA A 30 -1.24 3.60 -3.87
CA ALA A 30 -1.73 2.72 -2.82
C ALA A 30 -2.00 3.46 -1.51
N VAL A 31 -1.10 4.36 -1.09
CA VAL A 31 -1.25 5.18 0.11
C VAL A 31 -2.40 6.19 -0.05
N ARG A 32 -2.56 6.83 -1.22
CA ARG A 32 -3.70 7.72 -1.49
C ARG A 32 -5.04 7.01 -1.40
N LEU A 33 -5.15 5.84 -2.02
CA LEU A 33 -6.37 5.02 -1.97
C LEU A 33 -6.65 4.53 -0.54
N ALA A 34 -5.62 4.07 0.18
CA ALA A 34 -5.80 3.64 1.56
C ALA A 34 -6.29 4.80 2.44
N SER A 35 -5.75 6.01 2.26
CA SER A 35 -6.20 7.19 2.99
C SER A 35 -7.60 7.64 2.62
N SER A 36 -8.05 7.48 1.37
CA SER A 36 -9.41 7.86 0.97
C SER A 36 -10.47 6.84 1.42
N MET A 37 -10.05 5.60 1.69
CA MET A 37 -10.89 4.54 2.24
C MET A 37 -10.95 4.55 3.77
N ALA A 38 -9.99 5.18 4.45
CA ALA A 38 -9.90 5.23 5.90
C ALA A 38 -10.73 6.39 6.47
N GLU A 39 -11.31 6.18 7.64
CA GLU A 39 -12.02 7.20 8.40
C GLU A 39 -11.16 7.76 9.54
N LYS A 40 -11.63 8.86 10.15
CA LYS A 40 -10.95 9.44 11.30
C LYS A 40 -10.93 8.44 12.46
N GLY A 41 -9.74 8.05 12.89
CA GLY A 41 -9.52 7.09 13.96
C GLY A 41 -9.01 5.73 13.46
N ASP A 42 -9.07 5.49 12.16
CA ASP A 42 -8.49 4.29 11.55
C ASP A 42 -6.97 4.39 11.45
N ALA A 43 -6.34 3.22 11.27
CA ALA A 43 -4.93 3.10 10.96
C ALA A 43 -4.73 2.50 9.56
N VAL A 44 -3.76 3.03 8.82
CA VAL A 44 -3.29 2.44 7.57
C VAL A 44 -2.01 1.64 7.86
N LEU A 45 -2.06 0.33 7.60
CA LEU A 45 -0.94 -0.59 7.84
C LEU A 45 -0.38 -1.14 6.52
N LEU A 46 0.94 -1.05 6.35
CA LEU A 46 1.66 -1.81 5.35
C LEU A 46 2.00 -3.22 5.88
N SER A 47 1.29 -4.24 5.41
CA SER A 47 1.55 -5.66 5.74
C SER A 47 1.51 -6.52 4.46
N PRO A 48 2.62 -6.67 3.74
CA PRO A 48 2.61 -7.16 2.36
C PRO A 48 2.58 -8.69 2.21
N ALA A 49 2.78 -9.46 3.28
CA ALA A 49 2.77 -10.94 3.33
C ALA A 49 3.66 -11.69 2.29
N CYS A 50 4.32 -10.99 1.38
CA CYS A 50 5.07 -11.49 0.23
C CYS A 50 6.49 -10.90 0.15
N ALA A 51 7.37 -11.61 -0.57
CA ALA A 51 8.69 -11.12 -0.93
C ALA A 51 8.59 -9.79 -1.70
N SER A 52 9.58 -8.90 -1.53
CA SER A 52 9.50 -7.51 -2.01
C SER A 52 10.09 -7.26 -3.39
N PHE A 53 10.62 -8.28 -4.06
CA PHE A 53 11.57 -8.13 -5.16
C PHE A 53 10.94 -7.78 -6.51
N ASP A 54 9.62 -7.89 -6.63
CA ASP A 54 8.88 -7.50 -7.83
C ASP A 54 8.88 -5.98 -8.04
N MET A 55 8.68 -5.21 -6.96
CA MET A 55 8.59 -3.75 -7.01
C MET A 55 9.70 -3.01 -6.26
N PHE A 56 10.45 -3.69 -5.37
CA PHE A 56 11.41 -3.05 -4.47
C PHE A 56 12.73 -3.82 -4.37
N ARG A 57 13.82 -3.08 -4.12
CA ARG A 57 15.16 -3.68 -3.92
C ARG A 57 15.21 -4.69 -2.77
N ASN A 58 14.46 -4.43 -1.69
CA ASN A 58 14.36 -5.27 -0.49
C ASN A 58 13.22 -4.76 0.42
N TYR A 59 13.00 -5.45 1.55
CA TYR A 59 11.93 -5.11 2.50
C TYR A 59 12.11 -3.70 3.09
N SER A 60 13.34 -3.26 3.38
CA SER A 60 13.63 -1.93 3.92
C SER A 60 13.27 -0.85 2.91
N HIS A 61 13.67 -1.03 1.65
CA HIS A 61 13.32 -0.11 0.57
C HIS A 61 11.79 0.02 0.40
N ARG A 62 11.04 -1.08 0.53
CA ARG A 62 9.57 -1.04 0.51
C ARG A 62 8.99 -0.19 1.64
N GLY A 63 9.53 -0.34 2.86
CA GLY A 63 9.16 0.48 4.01
C GLY A 63 9.52 1.96 3.82
N GLU A 64 10.70 2.25 3.29
CA GLU A 64 11.14 3.62 2.96
C GLU A 64 10.22 4.29 1.93
N VAL A 65 9.84 3.57 0.86
CA VAL A 65 8.95 4.11 -0.17
C VAL A 65 7.55 4.38 0.40
N PHE A 66 7.04 3.50 1.28
CA PHE A 66 5.78 3.75 1.99
C PHE A 66 5.85 4.96 2.90
N ALA A 67 6.90 5.09 3.72
CA ALA A 67 7.08 6.25 4.59
C ALA A 67 7.14 7.56 3.79
N ARG A 68 7.87 7.56 2.66
CA ARG A 68 7.93 8.72 1.75
C ARG A 68 6.56 9.04 1.13
N ALA A 69 5.80 8.02 0.71
CA ALA A 69 4.47 8.21 0.15
C ALA A 69 3.50 8.82 1.19
N VAL A 70 3.58 8.38 2.46
CA VAL A 70 2.82 8.97 3.57
C VAL A 70 3.24 10.42 3.83
N SER A 71 4.54 10.73 3.88
CA SER A 71 5.03 12.10 4.05
C SER A 71 4.56 13.02 2.92
N ARG A 72 4.63 12.56 1.66
CA ARG A 72 4.09 13.31 0.51
C ARG A 72 2.60 13.57 0.64
N LEU A 73 1.80 12.57 1.02
CA LEU A 73 0.37 12.73 1.24
C LEU A 73 0.07 13.78 2.33
N ALA A 74 0.88 13.81 3.39
CA ALA A 74 0.74 14.76 4.48
C ALA A 74 1.27 16.18 4.14
N GLY A 75 1.75 16.42 2.91
CA GLY A 75 2.39 17.68 2.53
C GLY A 75 3.72 17.93 3.24
N GLN A 76 4.34 16.88 3.78
CA GLN A 76 5.65 16.92 4.44
C GLN A 76 6.72 16.59 3.40
N GLU A 77 7.09 17.55 2.55
CA GLU A 77 8.29 17.40 1.72
C GLU A 77 9.52 17.46 2.62
N THR A 78 10.27 16.36 2.70
CA THR A 78 11.62 16.35 3.25
C THR A 78 12.47 17.30 2.41
N ARG A 79 12.75 18.49 2.97
CA ARG A 79 13.84 19.35 2.48
C ARG A 79 15.19 18.64 2.59
#